data_AF-K0BDG5-F1
#
_entry.id   AF-K0BDG5-F1
#
_cell.length_a   1.000
_cell.length_b   1.000
_cell.length_c   1.000
_cell.angle_alpha   90.00
_cell.angle_beta   90.00
_cell.angle_gamma   90.00
#
_symmetry.space_group_name_H-M   'P 1'
#
loop_
_entity.id
_entity.type
_entity.pdbx_description
1 polymer ?
#
loop_
_entity_poly.entity_id
_entity_poly.type
_entity_poly.pdbx_seq_one_letter_code
_entity_poly.pdbx_strand_id
1 'polypeptide(L)' 'MLEKQFNPERLYNRVVHFYIDKKGYSKDKANDIAQSVVQKEAQRRICKNEKCKHFSHDHIRNAETCLVENCECNEFTK' A
#
# COMPACT_ATOMS: atom_id res chain seq x y z
N MET A 1 13.59 1.99 10.14
CA MET A 1 12.56 0.93 10.29
C MET A 1 12.27 0.34 8.92
N LEU A 2 12.46 -0.97 8.75
CA LEU A 2 12.14 -1.68 7.51
C LEU A 2 10.62 -1.68 7.29
N GLU A 3 10.14 -1.34 6.09
CA GLU A 3 8.70 -1.42 5.80
C GLU A 3 8.30 -2.89 5.62
N LYS A 4 7.33 -3.37 6.41
CA LYS A 4 6.77 -4.70 6.21
C LYS A 4 6.06 -4.76 4.86
N GLN A 5 6.15 -5.91 4.18
CA GLN A 5 5.43 -6.17 2.94
C GLN A 5 3.94 -5.85 3.12
N PHE A 6 3.40 -5.10 2.17
CA PHE A 6 1.98 -4.78 2.15
C PHE A 6 1.19 -6.02 1.76
N ASN A 7 0.28 -6.46 2.64
CA ASN A 7 -0.63 -7.55 2.35
C ASN A 7 -2.05 -6.99 2.10
N PRO A 8 -2.49 -6.89 0.83
CA PRO A 8 -3.79 -6.32 0.49
C PRO A 8 -4.96 -7.15 1.01
N GLU A 9 -4.86 -8.47 1.03
CA GLU A 9 -5.92 -9.37 1.52
C GLU A 9 -6.15 -9.20 3.02
N ARG A 10 -5.06 -9.10 3.79
CA ARG A 10 -5.13 -8.89 5.24
C ARG A 10 -5.76 -7.54 5.57
N LEU A 11 -5.42 -6.49 4.81
CA LEU A 11 -6.04 -5.17 4.97
C LEU A 11 -7.52 -5.23 4.59
N TYR A 12 -7.85 -5.83 3.44
CA TYR A 12 -9.22 -6.01 2.97
C TYR A 12 -10.10 -6.66 4.04
N ASN A 13 -9.69 -7.84 4.53
CA ASN A 13 -10.44 -8.59 5.52
C ASN A 13 -10.64 -7.79 6.81
N ARG A 14 -9.60 -7.08 7.27
CA ARG A 14 -9.70 -6.24 8.47
C ARG A 14 -10.72 -5.11 8.31
N VAL A 15 -10.75 -4.48 7.13
CA VAL A 15 -11.72 -3.40 6.84
C VAL A 15 -13.13 -3.97 6.75
N VAL A 16 -13.34 -5.07 6.02
CA VAL A 16 -14.65 -5.73 5.91
C VAL A 16 -15.20 -6.09 7.29
N HIS A 17 -14.43 -6.82 8.11
CA HIS A 17 -14.85 -7.19 9.46
C HIS A 17 -15.14 -5.97 10.33
N PHE A 18 -14.33 -4.91 10.25
CA PHE A 18 -14.59 -3.71 11.02
C PHE A 18 -15.95 -3.06 10.66
N TYR A 19 -16.25 -2.91 9.37
CA TYR A 19 -17.49 -2.27 8.95
C TYR A 19 -18.73 -3.16 9.15
N ILE A 20 -18.59 -4.47 9.07
CA ILE A 20 -19.68 -5.40 9.40
C ILE A 20 -19.89 -5.44 10.92
N ASP A 21 -18.85 -5.80 11.68
CA ASP A 21 -18.98 -6.13 13.11
C ASP A 21 -19.13 -4.88 13.99
N LYS A 22 -18.50 -3.75 13.61
CA LYS A 22 -18.51 -2.51 14.41
C LYS A 22 -19.44 -1.45 13.90
N LYS A 23 -19.78 -1.45 12.59
CA LYS A 23 -20.65 -0.44 11.98
C LYS A 23 -21.99 -1.00 11.49
N GLY A 24 -22.18 -2.32 11.50
CA GLY A 24 -23.43 -2.95 11.08
C GLY A 24 -23.72 -2.75 9.59
N TYR A 25 -22.70 -2.55 8.76
CA TYR A 25 -22.90 -2.35 7.32
C TYR A 25 -23.23 -3.67 6.63
N SER A 26 -23.94 -3.58 5.51
CA SER A 26 -24.12 -4.72 4.62
C SER A 26 -22.78 -5.17 4.05
N LYS A 27 -22.70 -6.46 3.71
CA LYS A 27 -21.50 -7.08 3.14
C LYS A 27 -21.02 -6.32 1.89
N ASP A 28 -21.94 -5.97 1.00
CA ASP A 28 -21.62 -5.27 -0.25
C ASP A 28 -21.00 -3.89 0.02
N LYS A 29 -21.62 -3.11 0.91
CA LYS A 29 -21.09 -1.79 1.30
C LYS A 29 -19.72 -1.89 1.99
N ALA A 30 -19.52 -2.92 2.82
CA ALA A 30 -18.23 -3.14 3.48
C ALA A 30 -17.15 -3.56 2.47
N ASN A 31 -17.51 -4.38 1.48
CA ASN A 31 -16.61 -4.80 0.40
C ASN A 31 -16.18 -3.60 -0.47
N ASP A 32 -17.12 -2.74 -0.88
CA ASP A 32 -16.82 -1.54 -1.68
C ASP A 32 -15.83 -0.61 -0.96
N ILE A 33 -16.06 -0.40 0.34
CA ILE A 33 -15.17 0.39 1.19
C ILE A 33 -13.79 -0.27 1.28
N ALA A 34 -13.74 -1.58 1.56
CA ALA A 34 -12.49 -2.31 1.68
C ALA A 34 -11.68 -2.28 0.38
N GLN A 35 -12.32 -2.42 -0.78
CA GLN A 35 -11.67 -2.34 -2.08
C GLN A 35 -11.08 -0.94 -2.32
N SER A 36 -11.84 0.12 -2.03
CA SER A 36 -11.36 1.50 -2.16
C SER A 36 -10.17 1.79 -1.24
N VAL A 37 -10.23 1.32 0.01
CA VAL A 37 -9.14 1.49 1.00
C VAL A 37 -7.88 0.76 0.55
N VAL A 38 -8.00 -0.49 0.12
CA VAL A 38 -6.86 -1.30 -0.36
C VAL A 38 -6.22 -0.68 -1.58
N GLN A 39 -7.00 -0.20 -2.55
CA GLN A 39 -6.48 0.47 -3.74
C GLN A 39 -5.71 1.75 -3.39
N LYS A 40 -6.27 2.60 -2.52
CA LYS A 40 -5.61 3.84 -2.06
C LYS A 40 -4.31 3.54 -1.33
N GLU A 41 -4.30 2.55 -0.44
CA GLU A 41 -3.11 2.15 0.30
C GLU A 41 -2.05 1.49 -0.61
N ALA A 42 -2.47 0.70 -1.60
CA ALA A 42 -1.57 0.15 -2.60
C ALA A 42 -0.92 1.28 -3.43
N GLN A 43 -1.71 2.24 -3.93
CA GLN A 43 -1.20 3.39 -4.69
C GLN A 43 -0.26 4.28 -3.88
N ARG A 44 -0.55 4.51 -2.59
CA ARG A 44 0.35 5.26 -1.69
C ARG A 44 1.70 4.56 -1.49
N ARG A 45 1.70 3.22 -1.60
CA ARG A 45 2.86 2.35 -1.50
C ARG A 45 3.47 2.03 -2.86
N ILE A 46 3.09 2.75 -3.92
CA ILE A 46 3.78 2.73 -5.20
C ILE A 46 4.59 4.01 -5.31
N CYS A 47 5.80 3.89 -5.82
CA CYS A 47 6.66 5.02 -6.09
C CYS A 47 6.01 5.99 -7.06
N LYS A 48 5.93 7.26 -6.66
CA LYS A 48 5.35 8.33 -7.47
C LYS A 48 6.28 8.80 -8.59
N ASN A 49 7.50 8.28 -8.68
CA ASN A 49 8.36 8.49 -9.83
C ASN A 49 7.81 7.68 -11.01
N GLU A 50 7.38 8.38 -12.06
CA GLU A 50 6.77 7.78 -13.26
C GLU A 50 7.67 6.77 -13.96
N LYS A 51 8.99 6.91 -13.80
CA LYS A 51 10.00 6.04 -14.43
C LYS A 51 10.19 4.69 -13.71
N CYS A 52 9.74 4.58 -12.45
CA CYS A 52 10.07 3.46 -11.57
C CYS A 52 8.82 2.64 -11.20
N LYS A 53 7.73 3.28 -10.74
CA LYS A 53 6.45 2.64 -10.35
C LYS A 53 6.55 1.36 -9.48
N HIS A 54 7.68 1.09 -8.83
CA HIS A 54 7.86 -0.05 -7.94
C HIS A 54 7.12 0.17 -6.62
N PHE A 55 6.85 -0.91 -5.89
CA PHE A 55 6.28 -0.79 -4.55
C PHE A 55 7.32 -0.24 -3.56
N SER A 56 6.91 0.58 -2.60
CA SER A 56 7.77 1.19 -1.58
C SER A 56 8.50 0.17 -0.70
N HIS A 57 7.99 -1.07 -0.60
CA HIS A 57 8.69 -2.16 0.10
C HIS A 57 9.81 -2.80 -0.73
N ASP A 58 9.74 -2.66 -2.06
CA ASP A 58 10.79 -3.01 -3.02
C ASP A 58 11.78 -1.84 -3.22
N HIS A 59 11.47 -0.66 -2.69
CA HIS A 59 12.41 0.45 -2.65
C HIS A 59 13.50 0.23 -1.60
N ILE A 60 14.71 0.62 -1.99
CA ILE A 60 15.99 0.86 -1.27
C ILE A 60 15.96 0.89 0.27
N ARG A 61 14.91 1.35 0.97
CA ARG A 61 14.91 1.32 2.43
C ARG A 61 14.95 -0.09 3.03
N ASN A 62 14.58 -1.12 2.26
CA ASN A 62 14.75 -2.53 2.61
C ASN A 62 15.92 -3.23 1.88
N ALA A 63 16.38 -2.73 0.74
CA ALA A 63 17.33 -3.42 -0.16
C ALA A 63 18.53 -2.58 -0.63
N GLU A 64 18.66 -1.34 -0.17
CA GLU A 64 19.69 -0.33 -0.49
C GLU A 64 19.99 -0.08 -1.98
N THR A 65 19.17 -0.60 -2.91
CA THR A 65 19.36 -0.46 -4.36
C THR A 65 18.02 -0.35 -5.10
N CYS A 66 17.92 0.60 -6.03
CA CYS A 66 16.80 0.68 -6.96
C CYS A 66 17.27 0.08 -8.28
N LEU A 67 16.44 -0.75 -8.91
CA LEU A 67 16.76 -1.39 -10.20
C LEU A 67 16.77 -0.41 -11.39
N VAL A 68 16.48 0.87 -11.15
CA VAL A 68 16.60 1.95 -12.15
C VAL A 68 17.91 2.69 -11.90
N GLU A 69 18.84 2.63 -12.85
CA GLU A 69 20.20 3.21 -12.76
C GLU A 69 20.23 4.71 -12.39
N ASN A 70 19.17 5.46 -12.67
CA ASN A 70 19.03 6.90 -12.38
C ASN A 70 17.75 7.23 -11.59
N CYS A 71 17.36 6.43 -10.59
CA CYS A 71 16.28 6.81 -9.68
C CYS A 71 16.77 7.91 -8.73
N GLU A 72 16.24 9.13 -8.85
CA GLU A 72 16.43 10.23 -7.88
C GLU A 72 15.75 9.97 -6.53
N CYS A 73 15.32 8.73 -6.29
CA CYS A 73 14.53 8.27 -5.15
C CYS A 73 15.31 8.21 -3.83
N ASN A 74 16.54 8.75 -3.82
CA ASN A 74 17.44 8.83 -2.67
C ASN A 74 17.05 9.93 -1.66
N GLU A 75 16.15 10.83 -2.02
CA GLU A 75 15.64 11.85 -1.11
C GLU A 75 14.18 11.58 -0.78
N PHE A 76 13.94 10.54 0.02
CA PHE A 76 12.83 10.65 0.97
C PHE A 76 13.25 11.74 1.96
N THR A 77 12.96 13.00 1.62
CA THR A 77 13.11 14.15 2.51
C THR A 77 12.60 13.77 3.90
N LYS A 78 13.50 13.90 4.89
CA LYS A 78 13.26 13.63 6.31
C LYS A 78 12.02 14.33 6.84
#